data_AF-A0A6G0GJ73-F1
#
_entry.id   AF-A0A6G0GJ73-F1
#
_cell.length_a   1.000
_cell.length_b   1.000
_cell.length_c   1.000
_cell.angle_alpha   90.00
_cell.angle_beta   90.00
_cell.angle_gamma   90.00
#
_symmetry.space_group_name_H-M   'P 1'
#
loop_
_entity.id
_entity.type
_entity.pdbx_description
1 polymer ?
#
loop_
_entity_poly.entity_id
_entity_poly.type
_entity_poly.pdbx_seq_one_letter_code
_entity_poly.pdbx_strand_id
1 'polypeptide(L)'
;MNKKEKNFATYKEFAKMLREVANIYSKLGDEPLLEEGYEYDAIRDAVQYVTNKHDFSFFLLPWREQFRSMPFDVTKRKKWADYVAECHAKGKEIDYDNYDWDK
;
A
#
# COMPACT_ATOMS: atom_id res chain seq x y z
N MET A 1 35.26 19.04 -11.41
CA MET A 1 33.79 18.92 -11.42
C MET A 1 33.29 18.98 -9.99
N ASN A 2 32.60 20.06 -9.60
CA ASN A 2 31.79 20.06 -8.37
C ASN A 2 30.68 19.02 -8.55
N LYS A 3 30.77 17.88 -7.86
CA LYS A 3 29.63 16.96 -7.74
C LYS A 3 28.53 17.74 -7.01
N LYS A 4 27.49 18.18 -7.72
CA LYS A 4 26.25 18.62 -7.06
C LYS A 4 25.85 17.51 -6.11
N GLU A 5 25.74 17.82 -4.82
CA GLU A 5 25.18 16.89 -3.85
C GLU A 5 23.83 16.40 -4.39
N LYS A 6 23.64 15.08 -4.40
CA LYS A 6 22.34 14.51 -4.77
C LYS A 6 21.37 14.91 -3.67
N ASN A 7 20.41 15.77 -4.01
CA ASN A 7 19.26 16.02 -3.15
C ASN A 7 18.37 14.78 -3.16
N PHE A 8 18.57 13.90 -2.18
CA PHE A 8 17.70 12.75 -1.97
C PHE A 8 16.35 13.20 -1.40
N ALA A 9 15.28 12.49 -1.75
CA ALA A 9 13.97 12.71 -1.15
C ALA A 9 13.99 12.36 0.34
N THR A 10 13.31 13.18 1.13
CA THR A 10 13.08 12.91 2.56
C THR A 10 11.94 11.90 2.74
N TYR A 11 11.89 11.23 3.90
CA TYR A 11 10.74 10.38 4.25
C TYR A 11 9.40 11.15 4.25
N LYS A 12 9.43 12.46 4.51
CA LYS A 12 8.24 13.32 4.45
C LYS A 12 7.73 13.47 3.02
N GLU A 13 8.61 13.63 2.05
CA GLU A 13 8.25 13.70 0.63
C GLU A 13 7.80 12.35 0.10
N PHE A 14 8.48 11.27 0.50
CA PHE A 14 8.05 9.91 0.19
C PHE A 14 6.63 9.62 0.72
N ALA A 15 6.33 9.98 1.97
CA ALA A 15 5.00 9.79 2.56
C ALA A 15 3.91 10.61 1.84
N LYS A 16 4.23 11.82 1.38
CA LYS A 16 3.32 12.63 0.55
C LYS A 16 3.04 11.93 -0.78
N MET A 17 4.07 11.43 -1.44
CA MET A 17 3.93 10.67 -2.69
C MET A 17 3.01 9.45 -2.50
N LEU A 18 3.22 8.64 -1.46
CA LEU A 18 2.36 7.48 -1.17
C LEU A 18 0.90 7.88 -0.92
N ARG A 19 0.67 9.02 -0.26
CA ARG A 19 -0.69 9.53 -0.03
C ARG A 19 -1.37 9.93 -1.34
N GLU A 20 -0.65 10.57 -2.26
CA GLU A 20 -1.20 10.90 -3.59
C GLU A 20 -1.55 9.62 -4.36
N VAL A 21 -0.69 8.61 -4.33
CA VAL A 21 -0.96 7.30 -4.94
C VAL A 21 -2.23 6.67 -4.33
N ALA A 22 -2.36 6.68 -3.00
CA ALA A 22 -3.56 6.17 -2.32
C ALA A 22 -4.84 6.93 -2.71
N ASN A 23 -4.77 8.26 -2.82
CA ASN A 23 -5.89 9.10 -3.24
C ASN A 23 -6.32 8.84 -4.70
N ILE A 24 -5.38 8.44 -5.57
CA ILE A 24 -5.71 8.03 -6.93
C ILE A 24 -6.48 6.71 -6.91
N TYR A 25 -5.97 5.71 -6.17
CA TYR A 25 -6.66 4.41 -6.05
C TYR A 25 -8.03 4.50 -5.38
N SER A 26 -8.23 5.42 -4.42
CA SER A 26 -9.53 5.56 -3.74
C SER A 26 -10.67 6.00 -4.66
N LYS A 27 -10.37 6.48 -5.87
CA LYS A 27 -11.39 6.86 -6.87
C LYS A 27 -12.00 5.68 -7.61
N LEU A 28 -11.48 4.46 -7.41
CA LEU A 28 -11.91 3.24 -8.09
C LEU A 28 -13.16 2.57 -7.53
N GLY A 29 -13.69 3.08 -6.42
CA GLY A 29 -14.85 2.50 -5.77
C GLY A 29 -14.52 1.28 -4.92
N ASP A 30 -15.57 0.53 -4.57
CA ASP A 30 -15.55 -0.51 -3.53
C ASP A 30 -15.25 -1.92 -4.06
N GLU A 31 -15.16 -2.10 -5.39
CA GLU A 31 -14.93 -3.41 -6.03
C GLU A 31 -13.45 -3.60 -6.46
N PRO A 32 -12.92 -4.83 -6.46
CA PRO A 32 -11.56 -5.11 -6.94
C PRO A 32 -11.39 -4.75 -8.42
N LEU A 33 -10.22 -4.19 -8.77
CA LEU A 33 -9.88 -3.84 -10.15
C LEU A 33 -9.99 -5.04 -11.10
N LEU A 34 -10.75 -4.88 -12.18
CA LEU A 34 -10.74 -5.79 -13.33
C LEU A 34 -9.33 -5.84 -13.96
N GLU A 35 -9.02 -6.96 -14.62
CA GLU A 35 -7.68 -7.22 -15.19
C GLU A 35 -7.26 -6.18 -16.23
N GLU A 36 -8.18 -5.74 -17.10
CA GLU A 36 -7.88 -4.82 -18.20
C GLU A 36 -9.11 -3.95 -18.56
N GLY A 37 -8.89 -2.67 -18.88
CA GLY A 37 -9.93 -1.72 -19.29
C GLY A 37 -9.47 -0.25 -19.29
N TYR A 38 -10.27 0.66 -19.85
CA TYR A 38 -9.92 2.08 -19.92
C TYR A 38 -9.68 2.72 -18.53
N GLU A 39 -10.42 2.28 -17.52
CA GLU A 39 -10.27 2.73 -16.12
C GLU A 39 -8.91 2.34 -15.53
N TYR A 40 -8.37 1.18 -15.95
CA TYR A 40 -7.03 0.72 -15.58
C TYR A 40 -5.95 1.65 -16.16
N ASP A 41 -6.06 2.01 -17.44
CA ASP A 41 -5.08 2.85 -18.13
C ASP A 41 -5.03 4.27 -17.54
N ALA A 42 -6.19 4.87 -17.28
CA ALA A 42 -6.28 6.21 -16.71
C ALA A 42 -5.59 6.30 -15.32
N ILE A 43 -5.69 5.24 -14.52
CA ILE A 43 -5.10 5.21 -13.17
C ILE A 43 -3.64 4.86 -13.21
N ARG A 44 -3.25 3.90 -14.05
CA ARG A 44 -1.84 3.64 -14.33
C ARG A 44 -1.15 4.95 -14.71
N ASP A 45 -1.71 5.70 -15.63
CA ASP A 45 -1.10 6.93 -16.13
C ASP A 45 -1.04 8.02 -15.03
N ALA A 46 -2.10 8.16 -14.23
CA ALA A 46 -2.13 9.08 -13.10
C ALA A 46 -1.07 8.73 -12.03
N VAL A 47 -0.91 7.45 -11.69
CA VAL A 47 0.11 7.00 -10.72
C VAL A 47 1.51 7.20 -11.29
N GLN A 48 1.73 6.86 -12.57
CA GLN A 48 3.01 7.07 -13.24
C GLN A 48 3.42 8.54 -13.30
N TYR A 49 2.48 9.47 -13.38
CA TYR A 49 2.76 10.90 -13.31
C TYR A 49 3.37 11.30 -11.96
N VAL A 50 2.87 10.71 -10.87
CA VAL A 50 3.34 10.99 -9.50
C VAL A 50 4.67 10.31 -9.21
N THR A 51 4.87 9.08 -9.71
CA THR A 51 6.04 8.27 -9.33
C THR A 51 7.14 8.20 -10.38
N ASN A 52 6.92 8.64 -11.62
CA ASN A 52 7.64 8.18 -12.81
C ASN A 52 7.26 6.74 -13.21
N LYS A 53 7.29 6.47 -14.52
CA LYS A 53 7.00 5.16 -15.12
C LYS A 53 7.87 4.04 -14.57
N HIS A 54 9.15 4.28 -14.35
CA HIS A 54 10.06 3.26 -13.85
C HIS A 54 9.72 2.86 -12.41
N ASP A 55 9.55 3.82 -11.51
CA ASP A 55 9.25 3.53 -10.11
C ASP A 55 7.86 2.92 -9.96
N PHE A 56 6.89 3.30 -10.80
CA PHE A 56 5.60 2.60 -10.86
C PHE A 56 5.79 1.11 -11.15
N SER A 57 6.50 0.78 -12.24
CA SER A 57 6.72 -0.61 -12.64
C SER A 57 7.52 -1.41 -11.61
N PHE A 58 8.48 -0.78 -10.93
CA PHE A 58 9.34 -1.48 -9.96
C PHE A 58 8.69 -1.64 -8.58
N PHE A 59 7.97 -0.63 -8.08
CA PHE A 59 7.53 -0.60 -6.69
C PHE A 59 6.02 -0.74 -6.52
N LEU A 60 5.24 -0.05 -7.36
CA LEU A 60 3.79 0.05 -7.16
C LEU A 60 2.99 -1.04 -7.88
N LEU A 61 3.38 -1.37 -9.12
CA LEU A 61 2.70 -2.39 -9.90
C LEU A 61 2.73 -3.77 -9.22
N PRO A 62 3.88 -4.26 -8.67
CA PRO A 62 3.89 -5.55 -7.99
C PRO A 62 2.97 -5.59 -6.76
N TRP A 63 2.93 -4.51 -5.97
CA TRP A 63 2.06 -4.43 -4.79
C TRP A 63 0.58 -4.43 -5.16
N ARG A 64 0.23 -3.70 -6.23
CA ARG A 64 -1.12 -3.68 -6.76
C ARG A 64 -1.54 -5.07 -7.25
N GLU A 65 -0.71 -5.74 -8.04
CA GLU A 65 -1.03 -7.09 -8.56
C GLU A 65 -1.14 -8.13 -7.42
N GLN A 66 -0.30 -8.02 -6.39
CA GLN A 66 -0.42 -8.87 -5.22
C GLN A 66 -1.73 -8.63 -4.47
N PHE A 67 -2.12 -7.37 -4.26
CA PHE A 67 -3.41 -7.05 -3.64
C PHE A 67 -4.60 -7.55 -4.47
N ARG A 68 -4.53 -7.42 -5.80
CA ARG A 68 -5.57 -7.90 -6.71
C ARG A 68 -5.72 -9.42 -6.64
N SER A 69 -4.61 -10.16 -6.65
CA SER A 69 -4.63 -11.63 -6.61
C SER A 69 -4.97 -12.19 -5.22
N MET A 70 -4.67 -11.44 -4.16
CA MET A 70 -4.94 -11.85 -2.78
C MET A 70 -5.32 -10.64 -1.92
N PRO A 71 -6.57 -10.17 -2.01
CA PRO A 71 -7.02 -9.03 -1.21
C PRO A 71 -7.03 -9.40 0.28
N PHE A 72 -6.69 -8.43 1.12
CA PHE A 72 -6.71 -8.63 2.56
C PHE A 72 -8.15 -8.67 3.07
N ASP A 73 -8.47 -9.66 3.89
CA ASP A 73 -9.73 -9.66 4.65
C ASP A 73 -9.67 -8.58 5.74
N VAL A 74 -10.41 -7.49 5.52
CA VAL A 74 -10.45 -6.33 6.44
C VAL A 74 -10.97 -6.71 7.82
N THR A 75 -11.89 -7.67 7.91
CA THR A 75 -12.43 -8.15 9.18
C THR A 75 -11.32 -8.84 9.98
N LYS A 76 -10.57 -9.73 9.32
CA LYS A 76 -9.40 -10.39 9.91
C LYS A 76 -8.33 -9.38 10.36
N ARG A 77 -8.04 -8.36 9.54
CA ARG A 77 -7.07 -7.30 9.91
C ARG A 77 -7.52 -6.47 11.10
N LYS A 78 -8.81 -6.18 11.25
CA LYS A 78 -9.35 -5.50 12.44
C LYS A 78 -9.20 -6.36 13.70
N LYS A 79 -9.57 -7.64 13.64
CA LYS A 79 -9.39 -8.59 14.76
C LYS A 79 -7.93 -8.67 15.22
N TRP A 80 -7.00 -8.73 14.26
CA TRP A 80 -5.56 -8.70 14.56
C TRP A 80 -5.13 -7.40 15.25
N ALA A 81 -5.60 -6.25 14.77
CA ALA A 81 -5.29 -4.96 15.39
C ALA A 81 -5.82 -4.87 16.83
N ASP A 82 -7.03 -5.36 17.07
CA ASP A 82 -7.64 -5.40 18.40
C ASP A 82 -6.85 -6.33 19.35
N TYR A 83 -6.43 -7.50 18.86
CA TYR A 83 -5.56 -8.42 19.61
C TYR A 83 -4.22 -7.79 20.00
N VAL A 84 -3.53 -7.14 19.04
CA VAL A 84 -2.26 -6.44 19.31
C VAL A 84 -2.46 -5.33 20.35
N ALA A 85 -3.53 -4.55 20.24
CA ALA A 85 -3.87 -3.51 21.20
C ALA A 85 -4.12 -4.10 22.61
N GLU A 86 -4.83 -5.23 22.70
CA GLU A 86 -5.04 -5.94 23.97
C GLU A 86 -3.72 -6.43 24.58
N CYS A 87 -2.84 -7.04 23.77
CA CYS A 87 -1.53 -7.50 24.24
C CYS A 87 -0.71 -6.34 24.81
N HIS A 88 -0.63 -5.21 24.11
CA HIS A 88 0.03 -4.01 24.61
C HIS A 88 -0.59 -3.50 25.92
N ALA A 89 -1.91 -3.44 26.01
CA ALA A 89 -2.60 -2.97 27.21
C ALA A 89 -2.36 -3.89 28.43
N LYS A 90 -2.18 -5.19 28.19
CA LYS A 90 -1.96 -6.21 29.24
C LYS A 90 -0.48 -6.55 29.47
N GLY A 91 0.45 -5.92 28.76
CA GLY A 91 1.88 -6.23 28.82
C GLY A 91 2.22 -7.66 28.38
N LYS A 92 1.40 -8.24 27.48
CA LYS A 92 1.62 -9.58 26.92
C LYS A 92 2.43 -9.50 25.63
N GLU A 93 3.22 -10.54 25.38
CA GLU A 93 3.88 -10.73 24.09
C GLU A 93 2.85 -11.04 22.99
N ILE A 94 3.14 -10.59 21.77
CA ILE A 94 2.30 -10.81 20.59
C ILE A 94 2.76 -12.11 19.93
N ASP A 95 1.84 -13.07 19.78
CA ASP A 95 2.10 -14.30 19.03
C ASP A 95 1.80 -14.07 17.55
N TYR A 96 2.84 -13.76 16.77
CA TYR A 96 2.73 -13.52 15.34
C TYR A 96 2.56 -14.81 14.53
N ASP A 97 3.02 -15.94 15.06
CA ASP A 97 3.13 -17.20 14.34
C ASP A 97 1.87 -18.06 14.47
N ASN A 98 1.20 -18.00 15.63
CA ASN A 98 0.04 -18.84 15.94
C ASN A 98 -1.25 -18.06 16.17
N TYR A 99 -1.33 -16.80 15.70
CA TYR A 99 -2.57 -16.06 15.78
C TYR A 99 -3.70 -16.76 15.00
N ASP A 100 -4.74 -17.13 15.74
CA ASP A 100 -5.92 -17.78 15.20
C ASP A 100 -6.81 -16.73 14.51
N TRP A 101 -6.68 -16.65 13.18
CA TRP A 101 -7.40 -15.70 12.34
C TRP A 101 -8.92 -15.94 12.29
N ASP A 102 -9.40 -17.09 12.75
CA ASP A 102 -10.81 -17.50 12.66
C ASP A 102 -11.56 -17.45 14.01
N LYS A 103 -10.86 -17.22 15.13
CA LYS A 103 -11.48 -16.83 16.43
C LYS A 103 -12.14 -15.45 16.33
#